data_AF-A0A2Z4SXB9-F1
#
_entry.id   AF-A0A2Z4SXB9-F1
#
_cell.length_a   1.000
_cell.length_b   1.000
_cell.length_c   1.000
_cell.angle_alpha   90.00
_cell.angle_beta   90.00
_cell.angle_gamma   90.00
#
_symmetry.space_group_name_H-M   'P 1'
#
loop_
_entity.id
_entity.type
_entity.pdbx_description
1 polymer ?
#
loop_
_entity_poly.entity_id
_entity_poly.type
_entity_poly.pdbx_seq_one_letter_code
_entity_poly.pdbx_strand_id
1 'polypeptide(L)'
;GRDCSALASNGELGVDELPRYKSEYIDPIAEIMGRAKYAPLRIVAIVEIDSLPNLVTNLNIAKCATMNSNGGYVNGIGYALKKLGAISNVYNYIDAAH
;
A
#
# COMPACT_ATOMS: atom_id res chain seq x y z
N GLY A 1 -5.56 7.00 -2.87
CA GLY A 1 -6.86 6.76 -3.54
C GLY A 1 -7.23 5.29 -3.50
N ARG A 2 -7.47 4.73 -2.30
CA ARG A 2 -7.77 3.30 -2.10
C ARG A 2 -9.06 2.86 -2.81
N ASP A 3 -9.21 1.57 -3.11
CA ASP A 3 -10.42 0.96 -3.70
C ASP A 3 -10.89 1.77 -4.94
N CYS A 4 -10.05 1.86 -5.98
CA CYS A 4 -10.33 2.79 -7.08
C CYS A 4 -11.58 2.40 -7.90
N SER A 5 -11.96 1.12 -7.87
CA SER A 5 -13.12 0.59 -8.58
C SER A 5 -14.41 0.62 -7.75
N ALA A 6 -14.31 0.86 -6.43
CA ALA A 6 -15.47 0.96 -5.57
C ALA A 6 -16.33 2.18 -5.90
N LEU A 7 -17.66 2.04 -5.76
CA LEU A 7 -18.61 3.16 -5.88
C LEU A 7 -18.28 4.29 -4.89
N ALA A 8 -17.90 3.92 -3.68
CA ALA A 8 -17.36 4.80 -2.66
C ALA A 8 -16.28 4.06 -1.89
N SER A 9 -15.12 4.69 -1.72
CA SER A 9 -14.05 4.17 -0.89
C SER A 9 -14.03 4.92 0.44
N ASN A 10 -13.80 4.18 1.52
CA ASN A 10 -13.53 4.73 2.86
C ASN A 10 -12.03 4.98 3.09
N GLY A 11 -11.21 4.93 2.03
CA GLY A 11 -9.79 5.28 2.12
C GLY A 11 -9.62 6.77 2.39
N GLU A 12 -8.90 7.11 3.46
CA GLU A 12 -8.72 8.50 3.91
C GLU A 12 -7.79 9.33 3.00
N LEU A 13 -6.95 8.67 2.21
CA LEU A 13 -5.98 9.31 1.32
C LEU A 13 -6.49 9.33 -0.13
N GLY A 14 -6.56 10.54 -0.69
CA GLY A 14 -6.89 10.86 -2.08
C GLY A 14 -5.85 10.38 -3.10
N VAL A 15 -6.11 10.63 -4.39
CA VAL A 15 -5.28 10.10 -5.50
C VAL A 15 -3.89 10.73 -5.57
N ASP A 16 -3.72 11.95 -5.07
CA ASP A 16 -2.46 12.72 -5.12
C ASP A 16 -1.73 12.76 -3.77
N GLU A 17 -2.19 11.99 -2.78
CA GLU A 17 -1.67 12.01 -1.41
C GLU A 17 -0.61 10.93 -1.15
N LEU A 18 0.09 10.48 -2.21
CA LEU A 18 1.20 9.53 -2.08
C LEU A 18 2.30 10.01 -1.10
N PRO A 19 2.69 11.30 -1.04
CA PRO A 19 3.63 11.76 -0.02
C PRO A 19 3.16 11.47 1.41
N ARG A 20 1.88 11.73 1.71
CA ARG A 20 1.28 11.46 3.03
C ARG A 20 1.22 9.96 3.33
N TYR A 21 0.85 9.13 2.34
CA TYR A 21 0.91 7.67 2.49
C TYR A 21 2.30 7.19 2.91
N LYS A 22 3.36 7.79 2.37
CA LYS A 22 4.73 7.43 2.73
C LYS A 22 5.08 7.90 4.14
N SER A 23 4.94 9.19 4.42
CA SER A 23 5.46 9.83 5.64
C SER A 23 4.56 9.68 6.86
N GLU A 24 3.25 9.63 6.68
CA GLU A 24 2.27 9.62 7.77
C GLU A 24 1.68 8.22 8.03
N TYR A 25 1.79 7.29 7.07
CA TYR A 25 1.26 5.94 7.20
C TYR A 25 2.37 4.87 7.23
N ILE A 26 3.12 4.69 6.14
CA ILE A 26 4.14 3.63 6.07
C ILE A 26 5.32 3.86 7.01
N ASP A 27 5.84 5.09 7.07
CA ASP A 27 7.02 5.39 7.89
C ASP A 27 6.78 5.15 9.40
N PRO A 28 5.67 5.62 10.01
CA PRO A 28 5.36 5.30 11.42
C PRO A 28 5.14 3.81 11.66
N ILE A 29 4.52 3.08 10.73
CA ILE A 29 4.35 1.63 10.83
C ILE A 29 5.71 0.92 10.84
N ALA A 30 6.60 1.27 9.90
CA ALA A 30 7.94 0.71 9.82
C ALA A 30 8.77 1.02 11.08
N GLU A 31 8.67 2.24 11.61
CA GLU A 31 9.32 2.61 12.87
C GLU A 31 8.86 1.73 14.02
N ILE A 32 7.55 1.52 14.16
CA ILE A 32 6.97 0.68 15.22
C ILE A 32 7.44 -0.76 15.06
N MET A 33 7.31 -1.33 13.86
CA MET A 33 7.67 -2.72 13.58
C MET A 33 9.17 -2.98 13.80
N GLY A 34 10.04 -2.01 13.53
CA GLY A 34 11.48 -2.11 13.69
C GLY A 34 12.01 -2.01 15.12
N ARG A 35 11.14 -1.79 16.13
CA ARG A 35 11.57 -1.66 17.53
C ARG A 35 12.14 -2.99 18.04
N ALA A 36 13.30 -2.93 18.70
CA ALA A 36 13.99 -4.10 19.25
C ALA A 36 13.10 -4.98 20.15
N LYS A 37 12.16 -4.39 20.89
CA LYS A 37 11.18 -5.12 21.71
C LYS A 37 10.29 -6.09 20.92
N TYR A 38 10.17 -5.93 19.61
CA TYR A 38 9.36 -6.76 18.73
C TYR A 38 10.18 -7.72 17.87
N ALA A 39 11.52 -7.70 17.96
CA ALA A 39 12.39 -8.58 17.19
C ALA A 39 12.07 -10.10 17.35
N PRO A 40 11.58 -10.60 18.50
CA PRO A 40 11.18 -12.01 18.61
C PRO A 40 9.88 -12.38 17.88
N LEU A 41 9.08 -11.40 17.45
CA LEU A 41 7.83 -11.65 16.71
C LEU A 41 8.13 -11.94 15.24
N ARG A 42 7.22 -12.66 14.58
CA ARG A 42 7.14 -12.70 13.12
C ARG A 42 5.95 -11.86 12.69
N ILE A 43 6.21 -10.83 11.90
CA ILE A 43 5.18 -9.90 11.44
C ILE A 43 4.87 -10.23 9.99
N VAL A 44 3.63 -10.61 9.71
CA VAL A 44 3.15 -10.84 8.35
C VAL A 44 2.42 -9.60 7.89
N ALA A 45 2.96 -8.93 6.87
CA ALA A 45 2.36 -7.75 6.27
C ALA A 45 1.64 -8.15 4.98
N ILE A 46 0.31 -8.16 5.01
CA ILE A 46 -0.51 -8.27 3.80
C ILE A 46 -0.53 -6.88 3.16
N VAL A 47 0.00 -6.77 1.95
CA VAL A 47 0.28 -5.47 1.32
C VAL A 47 -0.84 -5.09 0.36
N GLU A 48 -1.61 -4.08 0.76
CA GLU A 48 -2.55 -3.31 -0.06
C GLU A 48 -3.56 -4.15 -0.86
N ILE A 49 -4.58 -4.67 -0.17
CA ILE A 49 -5.72 -5.33 -0.82
C ILE A 49 -6.46 -4.39 -1.77
N ASP A 50 -7.10 -4.96 -2.80
CA ASP A 50 -7.94 -4.23 -3.78
C ASP A 50 -7.22 -3.04 -4.46
N SER A 51 -5.95 -3.25 -4.82
CA SER A 51 -5.09 -2.22 -5.39
C SER A 51 -4.65 -2.54 -6.83
N LEU A 52 -3.51 -3.18 -7.03
CA LEU A 52 -2.88 -3.46 -8.34
C LEU A 52 -3.79 -4.19 -9.34
N PRO A 53 -4.62 -5.18 -8.95
CA PRO A 53 -5.51 -5.85 -9.89
C PRO A 53 -6.43 -4.87 -10.64
N ASN A 54 -6.88 -3.79 -9.98
CA ASN A 54 -7.71 -2.76 -10.61
C ASN A 54 -7.01 -2.00 -11.74
N LEU A 55 -5.68 -1.91 -11.71
CA LEU A 55 -4.91 -1.27 -12.79
C LEU A 55 -4.88 -2.12 -14.07
N VAL A 56 -5.29 -3.39 -13.99
CA VAL A 56 -5.38 -4.31 -15.13
C VAL A 56 -6.83 -4.42 -15.61
N THR A 57 -7.78 -4.54 -14.67
CA THR A 57 -9.16 -4.90 -15.01
C THR A 57 -10.12 -3.71 -15.09
N ASN A 58 -9.81 -2.58 -14.44
CA ASN A 58 -10.79 -1.52 -14.16
C ASN A 58 -10.34 -0.12 -14.63
N LEU A 59 -9.46 -0.02 -15.64
CA LEU A 59 -8.98 1.27 -16.16
C LEU A 59 -10.08 2.11 -16.86
N ASN A 60 -11.25 1.55 -17.12
CA ASN A 60 -12.43 2.29 -17.55
C ASN A 60 -13.01 3.20 -16.44
N ILE A 61 -12.64 2.98 -15.17
CA ILE A 61 -13.04 3.81 -14.04
C ILE A 61 -12.02 4.93 -13.86
N ALA A 62 -12.48 6.18 -13.90
CA ALA A 62 -11.61 7.37 -13.91
C ALA A 62 -10.60 7.38 -12.75
N LYS A 63 -11.01 7.01 -11.53
CA LYS A 63 -10.11 6.93 -10.36
C LYS A 63 -9.01 5.89 -10.56
N CYS A 64 -9.32 4.72 -11.14
CA CYS A 64 -8.31 3.70 -11.47
C CYS A 64 -7.37 4.17 -12.58
N ALA A 65 -7.91 4.84 -13.61
CA ALA A 65 -7.10 5.45 -14.66
C ALA A 65 -6.11 6.49 -14.09
N THR A 66 -6.56 7.34 -13.15
CA THR A 66 -5.69 8.30 -12.45
C THR A 66 -4.60 7.60 -11.64
N MET A 67 -4.96 6.57 -10.84
CA MET A 67 -3.97 5.82 -10.04
C MET A 67 -2.95 5.09 -10.91
N ASN A 68 -3.35 4.66 -12.12
CA ASN A 68 -2.45 4.09 -13.11
C ASN A 68 -1.52 5.16 -13.70
N SER A 69 -2.07 6.29 -14.15
CA SER A 69 -1.31 7.34 -14.84
C SER A 69 -0.33 8.06 -13.93
N ASN A 70 -0.70 8.30 -12.67
CA ASN A 70 0.19 8.95 -11.70
C ASN A 70 1.12 7.94 -10.98
N GLY A 71 0.95 6.65 -11.26
CA GLY A 71 1.74 5.57 -10.65
C GLY A 71 1.53 5.42 -9.15
N GLY A 72 0.45 5.96 -8.58
CA GLY A 72 0.27 6.07 -7.13
C GLY A 72 0.22 4.71 -6.43
N TYR A 73 -0.43 3.71 -7.03
CA TYR A 73 -0.45 2.33 -6.48
C TYR A 73 0.92 1.66 -6.59
N VAL A 74 1.51 1.64 -7.79
CA VAL A 74 2.81 0.98 -8.02
C VAL A 74 3.90 1.59 -7.13
N ASN A 75 3.98 2.92 -7.06
CA ASN A 75 4.98 3.62 -6.26
C ASN A 75 4.71 3.53 -4.75
N GLY A 76 3.44 3.52 -4.33
CA GLY A 76 3.05 3.31 -2.94
C GLY A 76 3.44 1.91 -2.44
N ILE A 77 3.02 0.88 -3.17
CA ILE A 77 3.32 -0.52 -2.84
C ILE A 77 4.83 -0.77 -2.89
N GLY A 78 5.53 -0.28 -3.92
CA GLY A 78 6.99 -0.39 -3.97
C GLY A 78 7.68 0.26 -2.76
N TYR A 79 7.18 1.39 -2.28
CA TYR A 79 7.68 2.05 -1.07
C TYR A 79 7.42 1.22 0.19
N ALA A 80 6.18 0.73 0.37
CA ALA A 80 5.82 -0.14 1.48
C ALA A 80 6.68 -1.40 1.52
N LEU A 81 6.83 -2.10 0.40
CA LEU A 81 7.67 -3.29 0.27
C LEU A 81 9.13 -3.00 0.66
N LYS A 82 9.69 -1.89 0.17
CA LYS A 82 11.06 -1.48 0.49
C LYS A 82 11.24 -1.17 1.98
N LYS A 83 10.31 -0.43 2.59
CA LYS A 83 10.41 -0.02 4.00
C LYS A 83 10.19 -1.18 4.96
N LEU A 84 9.12 -1.95 4.75
CA LEU A 84 8.75 -3.06 5.62
C LEU A 84 9.70 -4.24 5.42
N GLY A 85 10.08 -4.55 4.18
CA GLY A 85 11.00 -5.66 3.87
C GLY A 85 12.46 -5.44 4.32
N ALA A 86 12.82 -4.21 4.71
CA ALA A 86 14.12 -3.94 5.32
C ALA A 86 14.21 -4.40 6.79
N ILE A 87 13.08 -4.74 7.42
CA ILE A 87 13.00 -5.19 8.81
C ILE A 87 13.08 -6.72 8.81
N SER A 88 14.11 -7.28 9.46
CA SER A 88 14.49 -8.71 9.31
C SER A 88 13.43 -9.73 9.72
N ASN A 89 12.46 -9.34 10.55
CA ASN A 89 11.37 -10.19 11.04
C ASN A 89 9.99 -9.83 10.45
N VAL A 90 9.97 -9.04 9.37
CA VAL A 90 8.75 -8.71 8.61
C VAL A 90 8.72 -9.47 7.29
N TYR A 91 7.58 -10.08 6.97
CA TYR A 91 7.36 -10.89 5.77
C TYR A 91 6.20 -10.28 4.97
N ASN A 92 6.51 -9.74 3.80
CA ASN A 92 5.52 -9.11 2.92
C ASN A 92 4.82 -10.17 2.05
N TYR A 93 3.49 -10.12 2.00
CA TYR A 93 2.65 -10.87 1.07
C TYR A 93 1.84 -9.86 0.27
N ILE A 94 2.12 -9.75 -1.02
CA ILE A 94 1.39 -8.84 -1.91
C ILE A 94 0.01 -9.45 -2.18
N ASP A 95 -1.04 -8.64 -2.06
CA ASP A 95 -2.38 -9.06 -2.43
C ASP A 95 -2.48 -9.44 -3.90
N ALA A 96 -3.25 -10.49 -4.19
CA ALA A 96 -3.40 -11.05 -5.53
C ALA A 96 -4.88 -11.23 -5.93
N ALA A 97 -5.78 -10.39 -5.42
CA ALA A 97 -7.24 -10.43 -5.63
C ALA A 97 -7.93 -11.73 -5.18
N HIS A 98 -9.25 -11.81 -5.47
CA HIS A 98 -10.01 -13.05 -5.70
C HIS A 98 -11.34 -12.77 -6.42
#